data_AF-A0A4Q7EVJ0-F1
#
_entry.id   AF-A0A4Q7EVJ0-F1
#
_cell.length_a   1.000
_cell.length_b   1.000
_cell.length_c   1.000
_cell.angle_alpha   90.00
_cell.angle_beta   90.00
_cell.angle_gamma   90.00
#
_symmetry.space_group_name_H-M   'P 1'
#
loop_
_entity.id
_entity.type
_entity.pdbx_description
1 polymer ?
#
loop_
_entity_poly.entity_id
_entity_poly.type
_entity_poly.pdbx_seq_one_letter_code
_entity_poly.pdbx_strand_id
1 'polypeptide(L)'
;CLRLAKQHVGLPDDLSSLENDLQLSKRPESELRIDIAAAIQSLPSHYRQVLILRDVDEMTISEIAQSLELTRETVKARLHRGRALVREYMMR
;
A
#
# COMPACT_ATOMS: atom_id res chain seq x y z
N CYS A 1 2.62 -4.93 -7.63
CA CYS A 1 1.49 -4.83 -8.58
C CYS A 1 1.46 -3.44 -9.22
N LEU A 2 1.22 -3.37 -10.54
CA LEU A 2 1.26 -2.15 -11.38
C LEU A 2 0.38 -0.99 -10.87
N ARG A 3 -0.57 -1.26 -9.99
CA ARG A 3 -1.49 -0.30 -9.39
C ARG A 3 -0.90 0.50 -8.22
N LEU A 4 0.00 -0.11 -7.44
CA LEU A 4 0.76 0.58 -6.38
C LEU A 4 1.78 1.56 -6.97
N ALA A 5 2.41 1.18 -8.10
CA ALA A 5 3.39 2.02 -8.79
C ALA A 5 2.77 3.29 -9.41
N LYS A 6 1.49 3.25 -9.81
CA LYS A 6 0.82 4.40 -10.46
C LYS A 6 0.21 5.42 -9.51
N GLN A 7 0.01 5.09 -8.23
CA GLN A 7 -0.64 6.01 -7.28
C GLN A 7 0.33 6.89 -6.47
N HIS A 8 1.64 6.79 -6.71
CA HIS A 8 2.66 7.59 -6.01
C HIS A 8 3.23 8.78 -6.77
N VAL A 9 2.76 9.09 -7.98
CA VAL A 9 3.21 10.31 -8.68
C VAL A 9 2.43 11.53 -8.17
N GLY A 10 2.47 11.75 -6.85
CA GLY A 10 2.33 13.08 -6.28
C GLY A 10 3.73 13.69 -6.29
N LEU A 11 3.86 14.98 -6.65
CA LEU A 11 5.12 15.70 -6.48
C LEU A 11 5.62 15.47 -5.04
N PRO A 12 6.90 15.12 -4.83
CA PRO A 12 7.42 14.98 -3.47
C PRO A 12 7.32 16.34 -2.76
N ASP A 13 6.53 16.40 -1.69
CA ASP A 13 6.26 17.62 -0.90
C ASP A 13 7.47 18.02 -0.02
N ASP A 14 8.49 17.17 0.12
CA ASP A 14 9.72 17.47 0.86
C ASP A 14 10.96 16.69 0.37
N LEU A 15 12.15 17.12 0.83
CA LEU A 15 13.45 16.51 0.53
C LEU A 15 13.56 15.06 1.06
N SER A 16 12.83 14.72 2.12
CA SER A 16 12.88 13.39 2.75
C SER A 16 12.21 12.31 1.89
N SER A 17 11.15 12.66 1.15
CA SER A 17 10.50 11.71 0.21
C SER A 17 11.41 11.37 -0.97
N LEU A 18 12.15 12.36 -1.49
CA LEU A 18 13.12 12.15 -2.56
C LEU A 18 14.28 11.23 -2.13
N GLU A 19 14.80 11.42 -0.92
CA GLU A 19 15.85 10.54 -0.36
C GLU A 19 15.36 9.10 -0.21
N ASN A 20 14.13 8.91 0.26
CA ASN A 20 13.52 7.59 0.41
C ASN A 20 13.33 6.85 -0.93
N ASP A 21 12.88 7.56 -1.97
CA ASP A 21 12.73 6.98 -3.32
C ASP A 21 14.07 6.54 -3.92
N LEU A 22 15.12 7.34 -3.71
CA LEU A 22 16.50 7.01 -4.11
C LEU A 22 17.08 5.83 -3.32
N GLN A 23 16.63 5.63 -2.09
CA GLN A 23 17.06 4.52 -1.24
C GLN A 23 16.34 3.21 -1.61
N LEU A 24 15.06 3.29 -1.95
CA LEU A 24 14.26 2.16 -2.42
C LEU A 24 14.76 1.64 -3.78
N SER A 25 15.10 2.53 -4.70
CA SER A 25 15.57 2.20 -6.06
C SER A 25 16.95 1.52 -6.10
N LYS A 26 17.72 1.58 -5.01
CA LYS A 26 19.03 0.89 -4.88
C LYS A 26 18.91 -0.55 -4.40
N ARG A 27 17.75 -0.97 -3.85
CA ARG A 27 17.55 -2.34 -3.38
C ARG A 27 17.20 -3.27 -4.56
N PRO A 28 17.72 -4.51 -4.59
CA PRO A 28 17.33 -5.46 -5.62
C PRO A 28 15.85 -5.82 -5.52
N GLU A 29 15.20 -6.03 -6.67
CA GLU A 29 13.74 -6.24 -6.75
C GLU A 29 13.26 -7.42 -5.88
N SER A 30 14.04 -8.49 -5.78
CA SER A 30 13.72 -9.66 -4.96
C SER A 30 13.63 -9.32 -3.47
N GLU A 31 14.53 -8.49 -2.95
CA GLU A 31 14.52 -8.06 -1.56
C GLU A 31 13.35 -7.12 -1.29
N LEU A 32 13.09 -6.18 -2.20
CA LEU A 32 11.91 -5.31 -2.11
C LEU A 32 10.60 -6.10 -2.06
N ARG A 33 10.49 -7.18 -2.84
CA ARG A 33 9.29 -8.03 -2.82
C ARG A 33 9.12 -8.77 -1.49
N ILE A 34 10.21 -9.25 -0.90
CA ILE A 34 10.18 -9.90 0.42
C ILE A 34 9.80 -8.88 1.50
N ASP A 35 10.39 -7.69 1.48
CA ASP A 35 10.11 -6.62 2.44
C ASP A 35 8.65 -6.15 2.37
N ILE A 36 8.12 -5.94 1.15
CA ILE A 36 6.71 -5.57 0.95
C ILE A 36 5.79 -6.67 1.47
N ALA A 37 6.10 -7.95 1.22
CA ALA A 37 5.31 -9.06 1.71
C ALA A 37 5.32 -9.14 3.24
N ALA A 38 6.48 -8.92 3.87
CA ALA A 38 6.61 -8.87 5.31
C ALA A 38 5.84 -7.67 5.90
N ALA A 39 5.93 -6.50 5.28
CA ALA A 39 5.16 -5.31 5.67
C ALA A 39 3.65 -5.59 5.63
N ILE A 40 3.13 -6.10 4.51
CA ILE A 40 1.70 -6.42 4.38
C ILE A 40 1.25 -7.46 5.42
N GLN A 41 2.12 -8.42 5.76
CA GLN A 41 1.86 -9.41 6.81
C GLN A 41 1.91 -8.85 8.23
N SER A 42 2.61 -7.75 8.49
CA SER A 42 2.64 -7.11 9.82
C SER A 42 1.41 -6.22 10.06
N LEU A 43 0.70 -5.83 9.00
CA LEU A 43 -0.52 -5.02 9.12
C LEU A 43 -1.65 -5.76 9.84
N PRO A 44 -2.47 -5.04 10.64
CA PRO A 44 -3.75 -5.54 11.13
C PRO A 44 -4.62 -6.11 10.01
N SER A 45 -5.35 -7.20 10.32
CA SER A 45 -6.13 -7.99 9.36
C SER A 45 -7.08 -7.14 8.50
N HIS A 46 -7.75 -6.16 9.11
CA HIS A 46 -8.71 -5.29 8.42
C HIS A 46 -8.07 -4.34 7.39
N TYR A 47 -6.81 -3.95 7.54
CA TYR A 47 -6.09 -3.18 6.53
C TYR A 47 -5.52 -4.10 5.44
N ARG A 48 -4.95 -5.23 5.85
CA ARG A 48 -4.42 -6.24 4.93
C ARG A 48 -5.47 -6.75 3.96
N GLN A 49 -6.65 -7.10 4.46
CA GLN A 49 -7.74 -7.65 3.66
C GLN A 49 -8.17 -6.68 2.56
N VAL A 50 -8.35 -5.40 2.91
CA VAL A 50 -8.73 -4.37 1.93
C VAL A 50 -7.62 -4.12 0.90
N LEU A 51 -6.34 -4.20 1.29
CA LEU A 51 -5.20 -4.10 0.37
C LEU A 51 -5.15 -5.28 -0.60
N ILE A 52 -5.30 -6.51 -0.12
CA ILE A 52 -5.27 -7.71 -0.97
C ILE A 52 -6.39 -7.64 -2.01
N LEU A 53 -7.63 -7.41 -1.57
CA LEU A 53 -8.77 -7.34 -2.48
C LEU A 53 -8.59 -6.26 -3.55
N ARG A 54 -7.93 -5.15 -3.20
CA ARG A 54 -7.72 -4.02 -4.11
C ARG A 54 -6.55 -4.19 -5.07
N ASP A 55 -5.40 -4.61 -4.54
CA ASP A 55 -4.11 -4.57 -5.22
C ASP A 55 -3.68 -5.94 -5.78
N VAL A 56 -4.34 -7.03 -5.35
CA VAL A 56 -4.15 -8.40 -5.85
C VAL A 56 -5.39 -8.88 -6.60
N ASP A 57 -6.55 -8.89 -5.96
CA ASP A 57 -7.82 -9.36 -6.58
C ASP A 57 -8.47 -8.29 -7.47
N GLU A 58 -7.81 -7.14 -7.58
CA GLU A 58 -8.14 -6.07 -8.51
C GLU A 58 -9.52 -5.42 -8.33
N MET A 59 -10.23 -5.71 -7.24
CA MET A 59 -11.58 -5.25 -6.98
C MET A 59 -11.69 -3.73 -6.87
N THR A 60 -12.85 -3.21 -7.27
CA THR A 60 -13.23 -1.82 -7.08
C THR A 60 -13.57 -1.53 -5.62
N ILE A 61 -13.52 -0.26 -5.22
CA ILE A 61 -13.89 0.16 -3.85
C ILE A 61 -15.34 -0.25 -3.53
N SER A 62 -16.23 -0.21 -4.53
CA SER A 62 -17.63 -0.59 -4.35
C SER A 62 -17.81 -2.09 -4.15
N GLU A 63 -17.11 -2.93 -4.92
CA GLU A 63 -17.14 -4.39 -4.74
C GLU A 63 -16.55 -4.80 -3.40
N ILE A 64 -15.46 -4.16 -2.96
CA ILE A 64 -14.86 -4.41 -1.64
C ILE A 64 -15.82 -4.00 -0.53
N ALA A 65 -16.46 -2.84 -0.66
CA ALA A 65 -17.45 -2.35 0.29
C ALA A 65 -18.62 -3.34 0.43
N GLN A 66 -19.11 -3.87 -0.69
CA GLN A 66 -20.15 -4.89 -0.69
C GLN A 66 -19.68 -6.23 -0.10
N SER A 67 -18.49 -6.69 -0.48
CA SER A 67 -17.95 -7.99 -0.04
C SER A 67 -17.61 -8.03 1.45
N LEU A 68 -17.28 -6.89 2.06
CA LEU A 68 -16.91 -6.80 3.47
C LEU A 68 -18.00 -6.17 4.35
N GLU A 69 -19.16 -5.84 3.77
CA GLU A 69 -20.25 -5.13 4.45
C GLU A 69 -19.81 -3.81 5.11
N LEU A 70 -19.01 -3.02 4.37
CA LEU A 70 -18.48 -1.73 4.80
C LEU A 70 -19.00 -0.59 3.92
N THR A 71 -18.84 0.65 4.39
CA THR A 71 -19.04 1.82 3.53
C THR A 71 -17.84 2.04 2.61
N ARG A 72 -18.07 2.68 1.46
CA ARG A 72 -16.98 3.06 0.53
C ARG A 72 -15.97 3.98 1.20
N GLU A 73 -16.42 4.82 2.10
CA GLU A 73 -15.61 5.76 2.90
C GLU A 73 -14.68 4.99 3.84
N THR A 74 -15.19 3.96 4.54
CA THR A 74 -14.36 3.08 5.37
C THR A 74 -13.32 2.34 4.55
N VAL A 75 -13.68 1.83 3.37
CA VAL A 75 -12.73 1.16 2.46
C VAL A 75 -11.63 2.12 2.01
N LYS A 76 -11.98 3.34 1.59
CA LYS A 76 -11.00 4.38 1.23
C LYS A 76 -10.05 4.71 2.38
N ALA A 77 -10.59 4.92 3.58
CA ALA A 77 -9.81 5.23 4.78
C ALA A 77 -8.85 4.07 5.14
N ARG A 78 -9.33 2.82 5.06
CA ARG A 78 -8.52 1.62 5.29
C ARG A 78 -7.41 1.45 4.25
N LEU A 79 -7.69 1.69 2.97
CA LEU A 79 -6.66 1.67 1.92
C LEU A 79 -5.58 2.72 2.16
N HIS A 80 -6.00 3.95 2.46
CA HIS A 80 -5.07 5.04 2.72
C HIS A 80 -4.16 4.72 3.91
N ARG A 81 -4.76 4.31 5.05
CA ARG A 81 -4.00 3.95 6.25
C ARG A 81 -3.13 2.72 6.05
N GLY A 82 -3.62 1.68 5.37
CA GLY A 82 -2.82 0.49 5.06
C GLY A 82 -1.58 0.82 4.25
N ARG A 83 -1.70 1.64 3.20
CA ARG A 83 -0.54 2.05 2.39
C ARG A 83 0.44 2.93 3.15
N ALA A 84 -0.05 3.80 4.03
CA ALA A 84 0.81 4.59 4.90
C ALA A 84 1.66 3.71 5.82
N LEU A 85 1.05 2.70 6.45
CA LEU A 85 1.75 1.77 7.33
C LEU A 85 2.78 0.91 6.59
N VAL A 86 2.45 0.44 5.36
CA VAL A 86 3.42 -0.27 4.53
C VAL A 86 4.62 0.63 4.22
N ARG A 87 4.38 1.89 3.84
CA ARG A 87 5.45 2.85 3.56
C ARG A 87 6.32 3.10 4.79
N GLU A 88 5.70 3.33 5.95
CA GLU A 88 6.40 3.54 7.23
C GLU A 88 7.27 2.34 7.59
N TYR A 89 6.78 1.11 7.37
CA TYR A 89 7.56 -0.11 7.58
C TYR A 89 8.80 -0.18 6.67
N MET A 90 8.66 0.24 5.41
CA MET A 90 9.76 0.22 4.43
C MET A 90 10.79 1.34 4.63
N MET A 91 10.40 2.41 5.31
CA MET A 91 11.28 3.53 5.67
C MET A 91 12.06 3.29 6.96
N ARG A 92 11.80 2.18 7.65
CA ARG A 92 12.38 1.86 8.95
C ARG A 92 13.61 0.96 8.87
#